data_AF-A0A2T2XKT5-F1
#
_entry.id   AF-A0A2T2XKT5-F1
#
_cell.length_a   1.000
_cell.length_b   1.000
_cell.length_c   1.000
_cell.angle_alpha   90.00
_cell.angle_beta   90.00
_cell.angle_gamma   90.00
#
_symmetry.space_group_name_H-M   'P 1'
#
loop_
_entity.id
_entity.type
_entity.pdbx_description
1 polymer ?
#
loop_
_entity_poly.entity_id
_entity_poly.type
_entity_poly.pdbx_seq_one_letter_code
_entity_poly.pdbx_strand_id
1 'polypeptide(L)' 'MKPYAHDRGYDVSRVFQEQESGINENRKQLHQLLQRAEQHAIQRMLIEFPDRWARFGYRYLERHLRGIRDL' A
#
# COMPACT_ATOMS: atom_id res chain seq x y z
N MET A 1 9.36 -7.82 -6.31
CA MET A 1 9.48 -6.49 -5.64
C MET A 1 10.87 -6.10 -5.10
N LYS A 2 11.59 -6.95 -4.34
CA LYS A 2 12.88 -6.57 -3.70
C LYS A 2 14.01 -6.13 -4.67
N PRO A 3 14.26 -6.84 -5.79
CA PRO A 3 15.27 -6.39 -6.76
C PRO A 3 14.93 -5.02 -7.34
N TYR A 4 13.66 -4.81 -7.71
CA TYR A 4 13.18 -3.50 -8.19
C TYR A 4 13.42 -2.35 -7.19
N ALA A 5 13.21 -2.61 -5.89
CA ALA A 5 13.47 -1.61 -4.86
C ALA A 5 14.98 -1.32 -4.75
N HIS A 6 15.80 -2.37 -4.72
CA HIS A 6 17.26 -2.27 -4.67
C HIS A 6 17.83 -1.50 -5.88
N ASP A 7 17.42 -1.85 -7.10
CA ASP A 7 17.91 -1.23 -8.34
C ASP A 7 17.53 0.26 -8.45
N ARG A 8 16.48 0.67 -7.74
CA ARG A 8 16.03 2.06 -7.64
C ARG A 8 16.62 2.80 -6.44
N GLY A 9 17.45 2.15 -5.62
CA GLY A 9 18.03 2.71 -4.41
C GLY A 9 17.01 2.96 -3.29
N TYR A 10 15.91 2.21 -3.28
CA TYR A 10 14.88 2.35 -2.24
C TYR A 10 15.21 1.45 -1.06
N ASP A 11 15.22 2.03 0.14
CA ASP A 11 15.25 1.27 1.38
C ASP A 11 13.83 0.79 1.74
N VAL A 12 13.69 -0.52 1.95
CA VAL A 12 12.40 -1.15 2.23
C VAL A 12 12.17 -1.20 3.74
N SER A 13 11.51 -0.18 4.28
CA SER A 13 11.26 -0.06 5.72
C SER A 13 10.25 -1.09 6.26
N ARG A 14 9.26 -1.50 5.45
CA ARG A 14 8.25 -2.47 5.83
C ARG A 14 7.63 -3.16 4.61
N VAL A 15 7.30 -4.44 4.77
CA VAL A 15 6.55 -5.23 3.79
C VAL A 15 5.20 -5.63 4.41
N PHE A 16 4.11 -5.36 3.70
CA PHE A 16 2.77 -5.78 4.08
C PHE A 16 2.35 -6.96 3.20
N GLN A 17 2.09 -8.11 3.82
CA GLN A 17 1.59 -9.31 3.16
C GLN A 17 0.42 -9.87 3.97
N GLU A 18 -0.66 -10.20 3.28
CA GLU A 18 -1.85 -10.84 3.84
C GLU A 18 -2.47 -11.78 2.81
N GLN A 19 -3.07 -12.89 3.26
CA GLN A 19 -3.75 -13.86 2.42
C GLN A 19 -5.24 -13.85 2.73
N GLU A 20 -5.93 -12.85 2.19
CA GLU A 20 -7.37 -12.66 2.39
C GLU A 20 -8.03 -12.22 1.07
N SER A 21 -9.36 -12.26 0.99
CA SER A 21 -10.05 -11.83 -0.22
C SER A 21 -9.91 -10.32 -0.41
N GLY A 22 -9.77 -9.87 -1.66
CA GLY A 22 -9.79 -8.44 -2.01
C GLY A 22 -11.15 -7.75 -1.81
N ILE A 23 -12.16 -8.46 -1.31
CA ILE A 23 -13.47 -7.95 -0.88
C ILE A 23 -13.50 -7.74 0.64
N ASN A 24 -12.62 -8.41 1.41
CA ASN A 24 -12.61 -8.23 2.86
C ASN A 24 -12.05 -6.84 3.20
N GLU A 25 -12.89 -6.03 3.84
CA GLU A 25 -12.53 -4.69 4.31
C GLU A 25 -11.81 -4.73 5.66
N ASN A 26 -11.91 -5.81 6.43
CA ASN A 26 -11.31 -5.95 7.77
C ASN A 26 -9.87 -6.48 7.75
N ARG A 27 -9.16 -6.23 6.64
CA ARG A 27 -7.80 -6.69 6.39
C ARG A 27 -6.79 -5.96 7.26
N LYS A 28 -6.29 -6.65 8.29
CA LYS A 28 -5.43 -6.05 9.33
C LYS A 28 -4.19 -5.35 8.74
N GLN A 29 -3.57 -5.93 7.71
CA GLN A 29 -2.35 -5.37 7.14
C GLN A 29 -2.67 -4.14 6.27
N LEU A 30 -3.81 -4.15 5.56
CA LEU A 30 -4.31 -2.97 4.85
C LEU A 30 -4.60 -1.82 5.81
N HIS A 31 -5.31 -2.07 6.92
CA HIS A 31 -5.60 -1.06 7.94
C HIS A 31 -4.34 -0.44 8.52
N GLN A 32 -3.34 -1.26 8.87
CA GLN A 32 -2.05 -0.75 9.35
C GLN A 32 -1.30 0.09 8.31
N LEU A 33 -1.39 -0.29 7.03
CA LEU A 33 -0.78 0.48 5.95
C LEU A 33 -1.47 1.83 5.76
N LEU A 34 -2.81 1.86 5.78
CA LEU A 34 -3.60 3.10 5.65
C LEU A 34 -3.32 4.04 6.81
N GLN A 35 -3.35 3.55 8.05
CA GLN A 35 -3.02 4.35 9.24
C GLN A 35 -1.61 4.97 9.15
N ARG A 36 -0.62 4.22 8.66
CA ARG A 36 0.74 4.74 8.48
C ARG A 36 0.83 5.74 7.34
N ALA A 37 0.05 5.56 6.28
CA ALA A 37 -0.05 6.53 5.21
C ALA A 37 -0.60 7.86 5.77
N GLU A 38 -1.73 7.81 6.49
CA GLU A 38 -2.36 8.96 7.15
C GLU A 38 -1.43 9.69 8.13
N GLN A 39 -0.51 8.95 8.78
CA GLN A 39 0.54 9.52 9.65
C GLN A 39 1.73 10.11 8.89
N HIS A 40 1.68 10.19 7.55
CA HIS A 40 2.79 10.61 6.67
C HIS A 40 4.07 9.79 6.86
N ALA A 41 3.97 8.58 7.43
CA ALA A 41 5.11 7.70 7.71
C ALA A 41 5.54 6.86 6.49
N ILE A 42 4.95 7.09 5.32
CA ILE A 42 5.21 6.38 4.07
C ILE A 42 5.58 7.38 2.98
N GLN A 43 6.85 7.38 2.56
CA GLN A 43 7.30 8.25 1.46
C GLN A 43 6.94 7.69 0.08
N ARG A 44 6.96 6.36 -0.07
CA ARG A 44 6.68 5.66 -1.32
C ARG A 44 6.11 4.28 -1.04
N MET A 45 5.17 3.86 -1.88
CA MET A 45 4.56 2.53 -1.84
C MET A 45 4.87 1.78 -3.13
N LEU A 46 5.19 0.49 -3.00
CA LEU A 46 5.31 -0.45 -4.11
C LEU A 46 4.21 -1.49 -3.98
N ILE A 47 3.43 -1.68 -5.04
CA ILE A 47 2.31 -2.64 -5.08
C ILE A 47 2.63 -3.64 -6.19
N GLU A 48 2.77 -4.91 -5.83
CA GLU A 48 3.12 -5.97 -6.79
C GLU A 48 1.89 -6.48 -7.57
N PHE A 49 0.72 -6.52 -6.91
CA PHE A 49 -0.53 -7.01 -7.48
C PHE A 49 -1.71 -6.09 -7.15
N PRO A 50 -1.95 -5.03 -7.94
CA PRO A 50 -3.04 -4.07 -7.71
C PRO A 50 -4.44 -4.72 -7.63
N ASP A 51 -4.68 -5.74 -8.45
CA ASP A 51 -5.92 -6.53 -8.53
C ASP A 51 -6.20 -7.35 -7.26
N ARG A 52 -5.13 -7.80 -6.58
CA ARG A 52 -5.22 -8.48 -5.29
C ARG A 52 -5.33 -7.50 -4.12
N TRP A 53 -5.02 -6.23 -4.36
CA TRP A 53 -5.01 -5.21 -3.33
C TRP A 53 -6.41 -4.74 -2.97
N ALA A 54 -7.29 -4.59 -3.96
CA ALA A 54 -8.72 -4.41 -3.75
C ALA A 54 -9.46 -4.84 -5.01
N ARG A 55 -10.37 -5.81 -4.89
CA ARG A 55 -11.16 -6.31 -6.04
C ARG A 55 -12.12 -5.24 -6.56
N PHE A 56 -12.56 -4.37 -5.66
CA PHE A 56 -13.29 -3.13 -5.93
C PHE A 56 -12.62 -1.99 -5.17
N GLY A 57 -12.86 -0.74 -5.59
CA GLY A 57 -12.40 0.40 -4.81
C GLY A 57 -10.91 0.75 -4.93
N TYR A 58 -10.10 0.01 -5.73
CA TYR A 58 -8.67 0.32 -5.90
C TYR A 58 -8.41 1.79 -6.27
N ARG A 59 -9.19 2.35 -7.20
CA ARG A 59 -9.06 3.77 -7.59
C ARG A 59 -9.35 4.75 -6.44
N TYR A 60 -10.22 4.37 -5.49
CA TYR A 60 -10.49 5.19 -4.32
C TYR A 60 -9.29 5.17 -3.36
N LEU A 61 -8.72 3.99 -3.11
CA LEU A 61 -7.51 3.84 -2.31
C LEU A 61 -6.33 4.60 -2.94
N GLU A 62 -6.13 4.45 -4.24
CA GLU A 62 -5.07 5.16 -4.96
C GLU A 62 -5.25 6.68 -4.85
N ARG A 63 -6.46 7.20 -5.08
CA ARG A 63 -6.73 8.65 -4.96
C ARG A 63 -6.52 9.14 -3.53
N HIS A 64 -6.98 8.40 -2.54
CA HIS A 64 -6.82 8.74 -1.13
C HIS A 64 -5.34 8.81 -0.73
N LEU A 65 -4.55 7.79 -1.10
CA LEU A 65 -3.12 7.72 -0.81
C LEU A 65 -2.29 8.77 -1.56
N ARG A 66 -2.71 9.14 -2.77
CA ARG A 66 -2.10 10.28 -3.49
C ARG A 66 -2.38 11.59 -2.77
N GLY A 67 -3.62 11.83 -2.36
CA GLY A 67 -4.01 13.06 -1.66
C GLY A 67 -3.29 13.25 -0.32
N ILE A 68 -2.96 12.17 0.40
CA ILE A 68 -2.16 12.24 1.63
C ILE A 68 -0.74 12.76 1.37
N ARG A 69 -0.20 12.55 0.16
CA ARG A 69 1.17 12.94 -0.18
C ARG A 69 1.31 14.42 -0.53
N ASP A 70 0.19 15.09 -0.81
CA ASP A 70 0.11 16.50 -1.22
C ASP A 70 -0.19 17.46 -0.03
N LEU A 71 -0.17 16.94 1.20
CA LEU A 71 -0.30 17.65 2.48
C LEU A 71 1.01 17.55 3.28
#